data_AF-A0AAN4ZIP1-F1
#
_entry.id   AF-A0AAN4ZIP1-F1
#
_cell.length_a   1.000
_cell.length_b   1.000
_cell.length_c   1.000
_cell.angle_alpha   90.00
_cell.angle_beta   90.00
_cell.angle_gamma   90.00
#
_symmetry.space_group_name_H-M   'P 1'
#
loop_
_entity.id
_entity.type
_entity.pdbx_description
1 polymer ?
#
loop_
_entity_poly.entity_id
_entity_poly.type
_entity_poly.pdbx_seq_one_letter_code
_entity_poly.pdbx_strand_id
1 'polypeptide(L)'
;MSSLNRVVVSGYEALRAEINKWNEAGKKGRLVMLFLSDHVDGKGWCPDCVTVEPLVADALADPTVAAAGDVTFVQTFVGQKEAWKDKTNAFRTSDDLLVNSIPTLLEYGKMERRLGDKECTNAEIIKNFILGV
;
A
#
# COMPACT_ATOMS: atom_id res chain seq x y z
N MET A 1 19.48 -14.96 -1.86
CA MET A 1 18.01 -15.01 -1.80
C MET A 1 17.53 -13.62 -2.10
N SER A 2 16.67 -13.43 -3.10
CA SER A 2 16.09 -12.11 -3.39
C SER A 2 15.15 -11.74 -2.24
N SER A 3 15.27 -10.53 -1.70
CA SER A 3 14.42 -10.03 -0.62
C SER A 3 13.29 -9.17 -1.17
N LEU A 4 12.20 -9.06 -0.42
CA LEU A 4 11.11 -8.14 -0.70
C LEU A 4 11.65 -6.73 -0.97
N ASN A 5 11.27 -6.15 -2.11
CA ASN A 5 11.61 -4.75 -2.39
C ASN A 5 10.60 -3.83 -1.71
N ARG A 6 11.04 -3.04 -0.72
CA ARG A 6 10.18 -2.14 0.06
C ARG A 6 10.44 -0.69 -0.31
N VAL A 7 9.39 0.03 -0.67
CA VAL A 7 9.46 1.45 -1.01
C VAL A 7 8.43 2.20 -0.18
N VAL A 8 8.79 3.40 0.28
CA VAL A 8 7.88 4.32 0.96
C VAL A 8 7.78 5.59 0.14
N VAL A 9 6.57 6.01 -0.18
CA VAL A 9 6.28 7.22 -0.97
C VAL A 9 5.21 8.06 -0.28
N SER A 10 5.22 9.37 -0.50
CA SER A 10 4.17 10.28 -0.05
C SER A 10 3.66 11.11 -1.22
N GLY A 11 2.35 11.15 -1.38
CA GLY A 11 1.67 11.85 -2.46
C GLY A 11 1.58 11.05 -3.77
N TYR A 12 0.62 11.47 -4.60
CA TYR A 12 0.23 10.77 -5.83
C TYR A 12 1.36 10.72 -6.85
N GLU A 13 2.05 11.84 -7.09
CA GLU A 13 3.13 11.92 -8.08
C GLU A 13 4.30 10.98 -7.75
N ALA A 14 4.66 10.87 -6.47
CA ALA A 14 5.72 9.96 -6.04
C ALA A 14 5.32 8.49 -6.26
N LEU A 15 4.05 8.14 -6.00
CA LEU A 15 3.53 6.82 -6.33
C LEU A 15 3.56 6.56 -7.85
N ARG A 16 3.13 7.53 -8.68
CA ARG A 16 3.15 7.39 -10.14
C ARG A 16 4.57 7.18 -10.67
N ALA A 17 5.55 7.88 -10.11
CA ALA A 17 6.95 7.66 -10.45
C ALA A 17 7.40 6.22 -10.14
N GLU A 18 6.99 5.66 -9.00
CA GLU A 18 7.33 4.28 -8.64
C GLU A 18 6.63 3.23 -9.52
N ILE A 19 5.35 3.45 -9.84
CA ILE A 19 4.60 2.63 -10.80
C ILE A 19 5.29 2.65 -12.18
N ASN A 20 5.72 3.83 -12.64
CA ASN A 20 6.42 3.97 -13.92
C ASN A 20 7.74 3.21 -13.95
N LYS A 21 8.56 3.30 -12.88
CA LYS A 21 9.78 2.50 -12.76
C LYS A 21 9.49 1.00 -12.83
N TRP A 22 8.46 0.53 -12.15
CA TRP A 22 8.07 -0.88 -12.18
C TRP A 22 7.61 -1.31 -13.60
N ASN A 23 6.88 -0.45 -14.31
CA ASN A 23 6.49 -0.68 -15.69
C ASN A 23 7.71 -0.74 -16.63
N GLU A 24 8.65 0.21 -16.51
CA GLU A 24 9.88 0.27 -17.30
C GLU A 24 10.81 -0.92 -17.04
N ALA A 25 10.81 -1.45 -15.80
CA ALA A 25 11.50 -2.68 -15.45
C ALA A 25 10.87 -3.95 -16.06
N GLY A 26 9.80 -3.81 -16.83
CA GLY A 26 9.12 -4.90 -17.54
C GLY A 26 8.07 -5.62 -16.69
N LYS A 27 7.49 -4.97 -15.68
CA LYS A 27 6.42 -5.53 -14.81
C LYS A 27 6.83 -6.86 -14.17
N LYS A 28 8.07 -6.94 -13.73
CA LYS A 28 8.59 -8.16 -13.11
C LYS A 28 7.97 -8.34 -11.72
N GLY A 29 7.36 -9.49 -11.50
CA GLY A 29 6.77 -9.84 -10.22
C GLY A 29 5.46 -9.10 -9.93
N ARG A 30 5.09 -9.03 -8.64
CA ARG A 30 3.87 -8.36 -8.17
C ARG A 30 4.18 -6.99 -7.60
N LEU A 31 3.29 -6.03 -7.81
CA LEU A 31 3.33 -4.71 -7.20
C LEU A 31 2.17 -4.58 -6.22
N VAL A 32 2.48 -4.63 -4.93
CA VAL A 32 1.52 -4.50 -3.82
C VAL A 32 1.68 -3.12 -3.21
N MET A 33 0.57 -2.40 -3.04
CA MET A 33 0.55 -1.03 -2.52
C MET A 33 -0.34 -0.96 -1.29
N LEU A 34 0.16 -0.33 -0.24
CA LEU A 34 -0.61 0.01 0.95
C LEU A 34 -0.83 1.53 0.98
N PHE A 35 -2.08 1.96 1.09
CA PHE A 35 -2.46 3.37 1.20
C PHE A 35 -2.81 3.70 2.65
N LEU A 36 -2.13 4.70 3.24
CA LEU A 36 -2.29 5.15 4.62
C LEU A 36 -2.40 6.68 4.70
N SER A 37 -2.88 7.18 5.83
CA SER A 37 -2.77 8.60 6.18
C SER A 37 -1.33 9.00 6.46
N ASP A 38 -0.92 10.21 6.07
CA ASP A 38 0.32 10.81 6.60
C ASP A 38 0.26 11.01 8.11
N HIS A 39 1.45 11.16 8.71
CA HIS A 39 1.61 11.57 10.10
C HIS A 39 1.65 13.10 10.19
N VAL A 40 0.85 13.67 11.09
CA VAL A 40 0.89 15.07 11.50
C VAL A 40 1.39 15.09 12.94
N ASP A 41 2.47 15.83 13.21
CA ASP A 41 3.12 15.89 14.51
C ASP A 41 3.47 14.50 15.10
N GLY A 42 3.90 13.58 14.22
CA GLY A 42 4.28 12.21 14.59
C GLY A 42 3.11 11.26 14.82
N LYS A 43 1.86 11.66 14.52
CA LYS A 43 0.67 10.81 14.66
C LYS A 43 -0.13 10.74 13.37
N GLY A 44 -0.54 9.54 12.97
CA GLY A 44 -1.46 9.36 11.84
C GLY A 44 -2.81 9.99 12.14
N TRP A 45 -3.36 10.76 11.19
CA TRP A 45 -4.65 11.44 11.37
C TRP A 45 -5.87 10.51 11.14
N CYS A 46 -5.66 9.32 10.59
CA CYS A 46 -6.68 8.29 10.40
C CYS A 46 -6.56 7.20 11.48
N PRO A 47 -7.58 7.01 12.34
CA PRO A 47 -7.55 5.99 13.39
C PRO A 47 -7.31 4.58 12.87
N ASP A 48 -7.97 4.19 11.78
CA ASP A 48 -7.84 2.84 11.20
C ASP A 48 -6.43 2.60 10.65
N CYS A 49 -5.79 3.63 10.08
CA CYS A 49 -4.39 3.55 9.64
C CYS A 49 -3.45 3.31 10.83
N VAL A 50 -3.65 4.04 11.94
CA VAL A 50 -2.86 3.86 13.17
C VAL A 50 -3.00 2.44 13.72
N THR A 51 -4.18 1.83 13.60
CA THR A 51 -4.39 0.42 14.01
C THR A 51 -3.75 -0.57 13.05
N VAL A 52 -3.75 -0.32 11.75
CA VAL A 52 -3.23 -1.26 10.73
C VAL A 52 -1.71 -1.18 10.56
N GLU A 53 -1.09 -0.02 10.75
CA GLU A 53 0.37 0.17 10.67
C GLU A 53 1.19 -0.90 11.43
N PRO A 54 0.93 -1.20 12.72
CA PRO A 54 1.67 -2.26 13.43
C PRO A 54 1.44 -3.65 12.84
N LEU A 55 0.23 -3.97 12.37
CA LEU A 55 -0.07 -5.26 11.75
C LEU A 55 0.70 -5.46 10.44
N VAL A 56 0.85 -4.38 9.67
CA VAL A 56 1.67 -4.38 8.44
C VAL A 56 3.15 -4.52 8.79
N ALA A 57 3.63 -3.82 9.83
CA ALA A 57 5.01 -3.94 10.27
C ALA A 57 5.35 -5.38 10.69
N ASP A 58 4.46 -6.02 11.45
CA ASP A 58 4.58 -7.43 11.84
C ASP A 58 4.58 -8.36 10.62
N ALA A 59 3.66 -8.15 9.66
CA ALA A 59 3.61 -8.94 8.43
C ALA A 59 4.88 -8.81 7.59
N LEU A 60 5.44 -7.60 7.48
CA LEU A 60 6.68 -7.34 6.73
C LEU A 60 7.94 -7.87 7.43
N ALA A 61 7.88 -8.08 8.75
CA ALA A 61 8.96 -8.68 9.54
C ALA A 61 8.97 -10.22 9.46
N ASP A 62 7.88 -10.85 9.02
CA ASP A 62 7.81 -12.30 8.83
C ASP A 62 8.89 -12.76 7.82
N PRO A 63 9.72 -13.77 8.15
CA PRO A 63 10.79 -14.23 7.27
C PRO A 63 10.32 -14.70 5.89
N THR A 64 9.11 -15.24 5.79
CA THR A 64 8.54 -15.68 4.51
C THR A 64 8.22 -14.49 3.62
N VAL A 65 7.67 -13.42 4.20
CA VAL A 65 7.41 -12.15 3.50
C VAL A 65 8.72 -11.46 3.13
N ALA A 66 9.68 -11.40 4.06
CA ALA A 66 10.98 -10.79 3.80
C ALA A 66 11.74 -11.47 2.65
N ALA A 67 11.52 -12.77 2.45
CA ALA A 67 12.10 -13.57 1.36
C ALA A 67 11.31 -13.51 0.04
N ALA A 68 10.19 -12.79 -0.04
CA ALA A 68 9.36 -12.65 -1.24
C ALA A 68 9.98 -11.69 -2.27
N GLY A 69 11.11 -12.10 -2.86
CA GLY A 69 11.91 -11.26 -3.76
C GLY A 69 11.31 -10.98 -5.14
N ASP A 70 10.16 -11.56 -5.46
CA ASP A 70 9.35 -11.25 -6.64
C ASP A 70 8.21 -10.25 -6.34
N VAL A 71 8.16 -9.70 -5.13
CA VAL A 71 7.17 -8.70 -4.73
C VAL A 71 7.85 -7.36 -4.48
N THR A 72 7.28 -6.30 -5.06
CA THR A 72 7.55 -4.93 -4.67
C THR A 72 6.39 -4.44 -3.83
N PHE A 73 6.69 -4.05 -2.58
CA PHE A 73 5.74 -3.51 -1.62
C PHE A 73 5.94 -2.00 -1.50
N VAL A 74 4.91 -1.22 -1.84
CA VAL A 74 4.93 0.25 -1.78
C VAL A 74 3.99 0.74 -0.68
N GLN A 75 4.55 1.30 0.39
CA GLN A 75 3.77 2.02 1.38
C GLN A 75 3.58 3.46 0.89
N THR A 76 2.33 3.86 0.72
CA THR A 76 1.92 5.14 0.13
C THR A 76 1.18 5.96 1.18
N PHE A 77 1.68 7.15 1.45
CA PHE A 77 0.94 8.14 2.22
C PHE A 77 0.11 9.03 1.29
N VAL A 78 -1.18 9.17 1.59
CA VAL A 78 -2.16 9.80 0.68
C VAL A 78 -2.23 11.33 0.78
N GLY A 79 -1.47 11.95 1.68
CA GLY A 79 -1.52 13.37 1.96
C GLY A 79 -2.20 13.70 3.29
N GLN A 80 -2.41 15.00 3.47
CA GLN A 80 -3.17 15.57 4.57
C GLN A 80 -4.66 15.24 4.48
N LYS A 81 -5.33 15.25 5.62
CA LYS A 81 -6.75 14.85 5.76
C LYS A 81 -7.68 15.63 4.83
N GLU A 82 -7.45 16.93 4.67
CA GLU A 82 -8.26 17.82 3.85
C GLU A 82 -8.16 17.44 2.37
N ALA A 83 -6.94 17.24 1.88
CA ALA A 83 -6.69 16.80 0.51
C ALA A 83 -7.24 15.39 0.24
N TRP A 84 -7.18 14.48 1.22
CA TRP A 84 -7.74 13.13 1.09
C TRP A 84 -9.28 13.11 1.02
N LYS A 85 -9.93 14.02 1.77
CA LYS A 85 -11.40 14.12 1.79
C LYS A 85 -11.97 14.70 0.50
N ASP A 86 -11.17 15.41 -0.27
CA ASP A 86 -11.59 15.93 -1.56
C ASP A 86 -11.96 14.76 -2.50
N LYS A 87 -13.14 14.85 -3.11
CA LYS A 87 -13.63 13.85 -4.06
C LYS A 87 -12.83 13.86 -5.35
N THR A 88 -12.17 14.98 -5.68
CA THR A 88 -11.28 15.09 -6.85
C THR A 88 -9.84 14.67 -6.53
N ASN A 89 -9.60 14.09 -5.35
CA ASN A 89 -8.29 13.55 -5.01
C ASN A 89 -7.87 12.48 -6.03
N ALA A 90 -6.65 12.60 -6.56
CA ALA A 90 -6.16 11.75 -7.64
C ALA A 90 -6.17 10.25 -7.31
N PHE A 91 -5.95 9.86 -6.05
CA PHE A 91 -6.03 8.45 -5.64
C PHE A 91 -7.46 7.89 -5.76
N ARG A 92 -8.48 8.74 -5.54
CA ARG A 92 -9.91 8.37 -5.64
C ARG A 92 -10.39 8.30 -7.08
N THR A 93 -9.86 9.18 -7.94
CA THR A 93 -10.34 9.33 -9.32
C THR A 93 -9.51 8.58 -10.35
N SER A 94 -8.36 8.01 -9.97
CA SER A 94 -7.52 7.23 -10.90
C SER A 94 -8.18 5.90 -11.26
N ASP A 95 -8.35 5.63 -12.55
CA ASP A 95 -9.04 4.44 -13.07
C ASP A 95 -8.31 3.13 -12.74
N ASP A 96 -7.01 3.17 -12.44
CA ASP A 96 -6.17 2.01 -12.13
C ASP A 96 -5.94 1.79 -10.62
N LEU A 97 -6.31 2.77 -9.78
CA LEU A 97 -6.17 2.68 -8.32
C LEU A 97 -7.53 2.72 -7.60
N LEU A 98 -8.37 3.70 -7.92
CA LEU A 98 -9.72 3.93 -7.38
C LEU A 98 -9.80 3.64 -5.86
N VAL A 99 -8.93 4.30 -5.09
CA VAL A 99 -8.81 4.11 -3.64
C VAL A 99 -9.82 5.01 -2.95
N ASN A 100 -10.93 4.42 -2.48
CA ASN A 100 -12.06 5.17 -1.92
C ASN A 100 -12.04 5.26 -0.38
N SER A 101 -11.23 4.45 0.28
CA SER A 101 -11.04 4.44 1.73
C SER A 101 -9.57 4.19 2.06
N ILE A 102 -9.17 4.51 3.28
CA ILE A 102 -7.88 4.11 3.85
C ILE A 102 -8.15 3.53 5.25
N PRO A 103 -7.34 2.56 5.71
CA PRO A 103 -6.26 1.91 4.98
C PRO A 103 -6.78 1.07 3.81
N THR A 104 -5.97 0.87 2.78
CA THR A 104 -6.28 -0.05 1.68
C THR A 104 -5.02 -0.71 1.18
N LEU A 105 -5.03 -2.04 1.08
CA LEU A 105 -4.01 -2.83 0.41
C LEU A 105 -4.52 -3.21 -0.99
N LEU A 106 -3.70 -3.05 -2.02
CA LEU A 106 -4.09 -3.24 -3.42
C LEU A 106 -2.94 -3.90 -4.20
N GLU A 107 -3.26 -4.89 -5.02
CA GLU A 107 -2.33 -5.39 -6.05
C GLU A 107 -2.55 -4.60 -7.35
N TYR A 108 -1.52 -3.86 -7.78
CA TYR A 108 -1.61 -3.02 -8.97
C TYR A 108 -1.91 -3.86 -10.23
N GLY A 109 -2.83 -3.40 -11.07
CA GLY A 109 -3.28 -4.11 -12.26
C GLY A 109 -4.28 -5.24 -12.01
N LYS A 110 -4.69 -5.49 -10.76
CA LYS A 110 -5.74 -6.44 -10.36
C LYS A 110 -6.69 -5.79 -9.36
N MET A 111 -7.60 -4.95 -9.85
CA MET A 111 -8.49 -4.12 -9.01
C MET A 111 -9.31 -4.93 -8.00
N GLU A 112 -9.66 -6.17 -8.33
CA GLU A 112 -10.40 -7.09 -7.47
C GLU A 112 -9.56 -7.61 -6.30
N ARG A 113 -8.23 -7.61 -6.39
CA ARG A 113 -7.32 -8.01 -5.33
C ARG A 113 -7.00 -6.80 -4.45
N ARG A 114 -7.86 -6.56 -3.47
CA ARG A 114 -7.68 -5.51 -2.48
C ARG A 114 -8.26 -5.88 -1.12
N LEU A 115 -7.70 -5.30 -0.06
CA LEU A 115 -8.23 -5.37 1.31
C LEU A 115 -8.47 -3.94 1.80
N GLY A 116 -9.68 -3.66 2.28
CA GLY A 116 -10.02 -2.41 2.92
C GLY A 116 -9.69 -2.41 4.42
N ASP A 117 -10.22 -1.40 5.10
CA ASP A 117 -10.15 -1.20 6.54
C ASP A 117 -10.70 -2.39 7.33
N LYS A 118 -11.81 -2.97 6.87
CA LYS A 118 -12.49 -4.08 7.56
C LYS A 118 -11.83 -5.44 7.33
N GLU A 119 -11.00 -5.55 6.29
CA GLU A 119 -10.33 -6.79 5.93
C GLU A 119 -8.90 -6.86 6.50
N CYS A 120 -8.24 -5.72 6.72
CA CYS A 120 -6.92 -5.62 7.36
C CYS A 120 -6.96 -5.86 8.88
N THR A 121 -7.49 -7.01 9.32
CA THR A 121 -7.80 -7.26 10.75
C THR A 121 -6.68 -7.91 11.55
N ASN A 122 -5.69 -8.52 10.88
CA ASN A 122 -4.52 -9.12 11.53
C ASN A 122 -3.35 -9.27 10.55
N ALA A 123 -2.15 -9.50 11.09
CA ALA A 123 -0.91 -9.64 10.31
C ALA A 123 -0.92 -10.85 9.36
N GLU A 124 -1.61 -11.94 9.70
CA GLU A 124 -1.68 -13.16 8.86
C GLU A 124 -2.41 -12.88 7.54
N ILE A 125 -3.53 -12.16 7.58
CA ILE A 125 -4.27 -11.76 6.37
C ILE A 125 -3.39 -10.86 5.48
N ILE A 126 -2.69 -9.90 6.08
CA ILE A 126 -1.80 -8.98 5.34
C ILE A 126 -0.65 -9.76 4.71
N LYS A 127 -0.03 -10.68 5.46
CA LYS A 127 1.01 -11.58 4.95
C LYS A 127 0.51 -12.38 3.76
N ASN A 128 -0.63 -13.04 3.88
CA ASN A 128 -1.17 -13.89 2.81
C ASN A 128 -1.47 -13.07 1.55
N PHE A 129 -1.97 -11.85 1.71
CA PHE A 129 -2.12 -10.92 0.60
C PHE A 129 -0.78 -10.59 -0.09
N ILE A 130 0.25 -10.24 0.69
CA ILE A 130 1.58 -9.92 0.17
C ILE A 130 2.19 -11.13 -0.54
N LEU A 131 2.08 -12.33 0.03
CA LEU A 131 2.56 -13.58 -0.57
C LEU A 131 1.71 -14.06 -1.75
N GLY A 132 0.47 -13.60 -1.84
CA GLY A 132 -0.44 -13.94 -2.94
C GLY A 132 -1.13 -15.29 -2.77
N VAL A 133 -1.20 -15.79 -1.54
CA VAL A 133 -1.80 -17.08 -1.16
C VAL A 133 -3.15 -16.92 -0.48
#